data_AF-A0AAV1XAZ8-F1
#
_entry.id   AF-A0AAV1XAZ8-F1
#
_cell.length_a   1.000
_cell.length_b   1.000
_cell.length_c   1.000
_cell.angle_alpha   90.00
_cell.angle_beta   90.00
_cell.angle_gamma   90.00
#
_symmetry.space_group_name_H-M   'P 1'
#
loop_
_entity.id
_entity.type
_entity.pdbx_description
1 polymer ?
#
loop_
_entity_poly.entity_id
_entity_poly.type
_entity_poly.pdbx_seq_one_letter_code
_entity_poly.pdbx_strand_id
1 'polypeptide(L)'
;MSSFKVFWVAFLMSYRVFFTRVDCKKSLVPAMYVFGDSSVDSGNNNNLNTMAKGNIYPYGIDFNNKSTGRFTNGKTFADLIAVKLGLPLSPPYLGVSEYERYKVVTGINYASGACGILNDTRVGDCLSLDMQVKYFTSTVTNDLPQHFQRKDEVQNHLSKSIYLLSIGSNDYALNYFSSTTYQNKTPIEFADFLLEKLGSKLKELYDLGARKYVVAVAGQLGCSPSKFCEEVKNEKIKPLSDKLPKKLQDLQAQLSGSSFISSNPFNFFNEIKNAPEKYGYRVFFTRVDCKKSLVPAMYVFGDSSVDSGNNNNLNTMAKGNIYPYGIDFNNKSTGRFTNGKTFADLIAVKLGLPLSPPYLGVSEYERYKVVTGINYASGACGILNDTRVVRRN
;
A
#
# COMPACT_ATOMS: atom_id res chain seq x y z
N MET A 1 -19.22 -58.28 15.71
CA MET A 1 -19.86 -57.05 15.16
C MET A 1 -20.08 -55.92 16.17
N SER A 2 -20.02 -56.11 17.51
CA SER A 2 -20.21 -54.99 18.46
C SER A 2 -18.96 -54.10 18.61
N SER A 3 -17.75 -54.68 18.58
CA SER A 3 -16.48 -53.93 18.71
C SER A 3 -16.26 -52.88 17.61
N PHE A 4 -16.71 -53.14 16.39
CA PHE A 4 -16.58 -52.21 15.25
C PHE A 4 -17.48 -50.97 15.38
N LYS A 5 -18.66 -51.11 16.01
CA LYS A 5 -19.57 -49.99 16.26
C LYS A 5 -19.06 -49.06 17.36
N VAL A 6 -18.40 -49.62 18.38
CA VAL A 6 -17.77 -48.84 19.47
C VAL A 6 -16.62 -47.99 18.94
N PHE A 7 -15.82 -48.52 18.00
CA PHE A 7 -14.73 -47.79 17.37
C PHE A 7 -15.22 -46.59 16.54
N TRP A 8 -16.32 -46.74 15.80
CA TRP A 8 -16.93 -45.65 15.03
C TRP A 8 -17.54 -44.55 15.91
N VAL A 9 -18.19 -44.91 17.02
CA VAL A 9 -18.73 -43.94 17.97
C VAL A 9 -17.60 -43.18 18.67
N ALA A 10 -16.53 -43.88 19.08
CA ALA A 10 -15.34 -43.25 19.65
C ALA A 10 -14.62 -42.33 18.64
N PHE A 11 -14.50 -42.74 17.38
CA PHE A 11 -13.92 -41.94 16.30
C PHE A 11 -14.75 -40.69 15.98
N LEU A 12 -16.09 -40.80 15.95
CA LEU A 12 -16.99 -39.66 15.74
C LEU A 12 -17.01 -38.71 16.95
N MET A 13 -16.88 -39.23 18.18
CA MET A 13 -16.75 -38.41 19.38
C MET A 13 -15.37 -37.72 19.45
N SER A 14 -14.28 -38.39 19.07
CA SER A 14 -12.97 -37.73 18.96
C SER A 14 -12.94 -36.68 17.85
N TYR A 15 -13.63 -36.92 16.72
CA TYR A 15 -13.78 -35.91 15.67
C TYR A 15 -14.58 -34.69 16.18
N ARG A 16 -15.63 -34.90 16.98
CA ARG A 16 -16.38 -33.80 17.62
C ARG A 16 -15.51 -33.03 18.64
N VAL A 17 -14.63 -33.69 19.39
CA VAL A 17 -13.73 -33.06 20.37
C VAL A 17 -12.61 -32.28 19.70
N PHE A 18 -12.04 -32.75 18.58
CA PHE A 18 -11.06 -31.98 17.79
C PHE A 18 -11.67 -30.79 17.02
N PHE A 19 -13.00 -30.75 16.86
CA PHE A 19 -13.75 -29.59 16.37
C PHE A 19 -14.50 -28.85 17.50
N THR A 20 -14.11 -29.03 18.77
CA THR A 20 -14.57 -28.11 19.82
C THR A 20 -13.70 -26.87 19.88
N ARG A 21 -14.37 -25.73 19.65
CA ARG A 21 -13.91 -24.34 19.74
C ARG A 21 -13.08 -23.87 18.54
N VAL A 22 -13.78 -23.59 17.43
CA VAL A 22 -13.56 -22.26 16.84
C VAL A 22 -13.83 -21.29 17.99
N ASP A 23 -12.78 -20.72 18.57
CA ASP A 23 -12.94 -19.52 19.40
C ASP A 23 -13.56 -18.48 18.48
N CYS A 24 -14.89 -18.48 18.44
CA CYS A 24 -15.68 -17.43 17.85
C CYS A 24 -15.46 -16.26 18.80
N LYS A 25 -14.31 -15.59 18.68
CA LYS A 25 -14.02 -14.37 19.42
C LYS A 25 -15.19 -13.46 19.12
N LYS A 26 -16.04 -13.28 20.12
CA LYS A 26 -17.21 -12.43 20.03
C LYS A 26 -16.71 -11.05 19.57
N SER A 27 -17.21 -10.58 18.43
CA SER A 27 -16.83 -9.27 17.92
C SER A 27 -17.12 -8.20 18.98
N LEU A 28 -16.18 -7.28 19.17
CA LEU A 28 -16.28 -6.20 20.16
C LEU A 28 -17.29 -5.12 19.72
N VAL A 29 -17.51 -5.00 18.42
CA VAL A 29 -18.46 -4.08 17.79
C VAL A 29 -19.20 -4.79 16.66
N PRO A 30 -20.42 -4.35 16.29
CA PRO A 30 -21.16 -5.02 15.23
C PRO A 30 -20.53 -4.86 13.84
N ALA A 31 -20.00 -3.67 13.53
CA ALA A 31 -19.34 -3.40 12.26
C ALA A 31 -18.25 -2.35 12.36
N MET A 32 -17.41 -2.30 11.32
CA MET A 32 -16.47 -1.21 11.06
C MET A 32 -16.58 -0.74 9.61
N TYR A 33 -16.92 0.53 9.42
CA TYR A 33 -16.98 1.17 8.11
C TYR A 33 -15.73 2.03 7.89
N VAL A 34 -15.10 1.90 6.73
CA VAL A 34 -13.78 2.49 6.47
C VAL A 34 -13.88 3.50 5.33
N PHE A 35 -13.37 4.70 5.57
CA PHE A 35 -13.29 5.82 4.63
C PHE A 35 -11.86 6.34 4.58
N GLY A 36 -11.41 6.80 3.44
CA GLY A 36 -10.06 7.34 3.33
C GLY A 36 -9.42 7.26 1.97
N ASP A 37 -8.09 7.29 1.99
CA ASP A 37 -7.25 7.18 0.82
C ASP A 37 -6.58 5.80 0.68
N SER A 38 -5.48 5.73 -0.08
CA SER A 38 -4.70 4.51 -0.30
C SER A 38 -4.15 3.87 0.98
N SER A 39 -4.03 4.64 2.07
CA SER A 39 -3.57 4.13 3.37
C SER A 39 -4.50 3.08 3.98
N VAL A 40 -5.78 3.08 3.57
CA VAL A 40 -6.80 2.17 4.08
C VAL A 40 -7.63 1.49 2.98
N ASP A 41 -7.42 1.80 1.70
CA ASP A 41 -8.11 1.12 0.60
C ASP A 41 -7.83 -0.40 0.62
N SER A 42 -8.92 -1.17 0.46
CA SER A 42 -8.93 -2.62 0.41
C SER A 42 -9.12 -3.20 -1.00
N GLY A 43 -9.20 -2.34 -2.02
CA GLY A 43 -9.26 -2.72 -3.44
C GLY A 43 -10.27 -1.96 -4.30
N ASN A 44 -10.86 -0.85 -3.84
CA ASN A 44 -11.79 -0.06 -4.65
C ASN A 44 -11.11 0.48 -5.91
N ASN A 45 -9.88 0.99 -5.79
CA ASN A 45 -9.15 1.55 -6.91
C ASN A 45 -8.89 0.57 -8.06
N ASN A 46 -8.87 -0.74 -7.79
CA ASN A 46 -8.71 -1.74 -8.84
C ASN A 46 -9.89 -1.76 -9.83
N ASN A 47 -11.05 -1.24 -9.44
CA ASN A 47 -12.29 -1.20 -10.23
C ASN A 47 -12.54 0.16 -10.89
N LEU A 48 -11.61 1.12 -10.79
CA LEU A 48 -11.72 2.48 -11.35
C LEU A 48 -10.80 2.69 -12.56
N ASN A 49 -11.08 3.63 -13.46
CA ASN A 49 -10.14 3.94 -14.56
C ASN A 49 -9.03 4.89 -14.08
N THR A 50 -7.99 4.33 -13.45
CA THR A 50 -6.91 5.10 -12.82
C THR A 50 -5.57 4.37 -12.85
N MET A 51 -4.49 5.14 -12.80
CA MET A 51 -3.13 4.62 -12.63
C MET A 51 -2.84 4.23 -11.17
N ALA A 52 -3.61 4.75 -10.21
CA ALA A 52 -3.44 4.48 -8.79
C ALA A 52 -4.03 3.12 -8.42
N LYS A 53 -3.41 2.03 -8.87
CA LYS A 53 -3.89 0.66 -8.65
C LYS A 53 -3.15 -0.02 -7.48
N GLY A 54 -3.90 -0.69 -6.62
CA GLY A 54 -3.38 -1.51 -5.52
C GLY A 54 -3.05 -2.94 -5.94
N ASN A 55 -2.87 -3.21 -7.24
CA ASN A 55 -2.64 -4.55 -7.77
C ASN A 55 -1.31 -4.76 -8.50
N ILE A 56 -0.30 -4.00 -8.11
CA ILE A 56 1.03 -4.05 -8.68
C ILE A 56 1.96 -4.71 -7.66
N TYR A 57 2.88 -5.56 -8.13
CA TYR A 57 3.95 -6.10 -7.28
C TYR A 57 4.77 -4.95 -6.66
N PRO A 58 5.13 -4.96 -5.36
CA PRO A 58 5.09 -6.09 -4.40
C PRO A 58 3.82 -6.16 -3.53
N TYR A 59 2.70 -5.57 -3.92
CA TYR A 59 1.50 -5.58 -3.09
C TYR A 59 0.88 -6.98 -2.94
N GLY A 60 0.51 -7.33 -1.71
CA GLY A 60 -0.07 -8.64 -1.36
C GLY A 60 0.89 -9.82 -1.23
N ILE A 61 2.21 -9.62 -1.21
CA ILE A 61 3.19 -10.70 -0.94
C ILE A 61 2.87 -11.42 0.38
N ASP A 62 2.54 -10.67 1.43
CA ASP A 62 2.17 -11.22 2.76
C ASP A 62 0.71 -11.69 2.81
N PHE A 63 -0.01 -11.62 1.70
CA PHE A 63 -1.32 -12.22 1.47
C PHE A 63 -1.20 -13.44 0.56
N ASN A 64 -0.28 -14.35 0.90
CA ASN A 64 0.02 -15.57 0.13
C ASN A 64 0.35 -15.25 -1.35
N ASN A 65 1.16 -14.22 -1.58
CA ASN A 65 1.53 -13.73 -2.91
C ASN A 65 0.35 -13.32 -3.80
N LYS A 66 -0.80 -12.97 -3.20
CA LYS A 66 -1.99 -12.51 -3.91
C LYS A 66 -2.25 -11.04 -3.60
N SER A 67 -2.14 -10.21 -4.63
CA SER A 67 -2.65 -8.84 -4.54
C SER A 67 -4.14 -8.83 -4.20
N THR A 68 -4.49 -8.05 -3.18
CA THR A 68 -5.88 -7.82 -2.79
C THR A 68 -6.39 -6.43 -3.13
N GLY A 69 -5.56 -5.58 -3.78
CA GLY A 69 -5.91 -4.16 -3.98
C GLY A 69 -5.52 -3.21 -2.85
N ARG A 70 -4.78 -3.69 -1.85
CA ARG A 70 -4.21 -2.86 -0.77
C ARG A 70 -2.89 -2.27 -1.23
N PHE A 71 -2.61 -1.01 -0.91
CA PHE A 71 -1.36 -0.33 -1.28
C PHE A 71 -0.21 -0.69 -0.33
N THR A 72 -0.03 -1.98 -0.07
CA THR A 72 0.97 -2.53 0.84
C THR A 72 1.23 -4.00 0.51
N ASN A 73 2.36 -4.53 0.96
CA ASN A 73 2.67 -5.96 0.87
C ASN A 73 1.71 -6.84 1.68
N GLY A 74 1.04 -6.29 2.69
CA GLY A 74 0.17 -7.04 3.59
C GLY A 74 -1.10 -6.29 3.99
N LYS A 75 -1.46 -6.40 5.27
CA LYS A 75 -2.65 -5.78 5.86
C LYS A 75 -2.45 -4.27 6.02
N THR A 76 -3.47 -3.49 5.71
CA THR A 76 -3.53 -2.07 6.08
C THR A 76 -3.78 -1.94 7.58
N PHE A 77 -3.60 -0.74 8.13
CA PHE A 77 -3.91 -0.54 9.55
C PHE A 77 -5.42 -0.71 9.84
N ALA A 78 -6.30 -0.43 8.87
CA ALA A 78 -7.72 -0.72 8.99
C ALA A 78 -7.96 -2.23 9.19
N ASP A 79 -7.28 -3.09 8.43
CA ASP A 79 -7.38 -4.54 8.61
C ASP A 79 -6.91 -4.99 9.98
N LEU A 80 -5.82 -4.40 10.48
CA LEU A 80 -5.29 -4.73 11.80
C LEU A 80 -6.28 -4.36 12.90
N ILE A 81 -6.98 -3.22 12.76
CA ILE A 81 -8.07 -2.83 13.67
C ILE A 81 -9.22 -3.83 13.57
N ALA A 82 -9.68 -4.20 12.37
CA ALA A 82 -10.74 -5.20 12.18
C ALA A 82 -10.41 -6.53 12.89
N VAL A 83 -9.19 -7.04 12.69
CA VAL A 83 -8.71 -8.27 13.35
C VAL A 83 -8.73 -8.14 14.88
N LYS A 84 -8.31 -6.99 15.42
CA LYS A 84 -8.34 -6.74 16.86
C LYS A 84 -9.76 -6.63 17.42
N LEU A 85 -10.71 -6.13 16.62
CA LEU A 85 -12.13 -6.05 16.98
C LEU A 85 -12.85 -7.40 16.87
N GLY A 86 -12.22 -8.43 16.30
CA GLY A 86 -12.87 -9.72 16.02
C GLY A 86 -13.79 -9.68 14.80
N LEU A 87 -13.58 -8.74 13.89
CA LEU A 87 -14.30 -8.61 12.64
C LEU A 87 -13.55 -9.28 11.47
N PRO A 88 -14.26 -9.73 10.42
CA PRO A 88 -13.63 -10.04 9.14
C PRO A 88 -13.01 -8.78 8.51
N LEU A 89 -12.10 -8.97 7.56
CA LEU A 89 -11.57 -7.84 6.79
C LEU A 89 -12.67 -7.21 5.96
N SER A 90 -12.84 -5.89 6.05
CA SER A 90 -13.85 -5.17 5.29
C SER A 90 -13.58 -5.28 3.78
N PRO A 91 -14.55 -5.75 2.97
CA PRO A 91 -14.39 -5.81 1.53
C PRO A 91 -14.48 -4.41 0.89
N PRO A 92 -13.87 -4.18 -0.28
CA PRO A 92 -14.02 -2.94 -1.03
C PRO A 92 -15.42 -2.84 -1.64
N TYR A 93 -16.12 -1.73 -1.46
CA TYR A 93 -17.48 -1.50 -1.99
C TYR A 93 -17.62 -1.81 -3.49
N LEU A 94 -16.65 -1.37 -4.31
CA LEU A 94 -16.65 -1.58 -5.76
C LEU A 94 -16.13 -2.96 -6.18
N GLY A 95 -15.51 -3.71 -5.27
CA GLY A 95 -14.97 -5.04 -5.56
C GLY A 95 -15.88 -6.20 -5.16
N VAL A 96 -17.10 -5.90 -4.68
CA VAL A 96 -18.14 -6.88 -4.39
C VAL A 96 -19.40 -6.55 -5.17
N SER A 97 -20.12 -7.59 -5.62
CA SER A 97 -21.40 -7.42 -6.30
C SER A 97 -22.46 -6.84 -5.36
N GLU A 98 -23.53 -6.28 -5.92
CA GLU A 98 -24.65 -5.77 -5.12
C GLU A 98 -25.26 -6.83 -4.22
N TYR A 99 -25.46 -8.03 -4.75
CA TYR A 99 -25.96 -9.17 -3.98
C TYR A 99 -25.03 -9.57 -2.82
N GLU A 100 -23.71 -9.49 -3.01
CA GLU A 100 -22.75 -9.73 -1.94
C GLU A 100 -22.76 -8.60 -0.91
N ARG A 101 -22.86 -7.33 -1.33
CA ARG A 101 -22.95 -6.19 -0.40
C ARG A 101 -24.10 -6.34 0.56
N TYR A 102 -25.25 -6.79 0.07
CA TYR A 102 -26.40 -7.05 0.94
C TYR A 102 -26.01 -7.99 2.07
N LYS A 103 -25.19 -9.02 1.85
CA LYS A 103 -24.80 -9.98 2.90
C LYS A 103 -23.76 -9.44 3.90
N VAL A 104 -23.17 -8.27 3.67
CA VAL A 104 -22.10 -7.72 4.50
C VAL A 104 -22.68 -6.82 5.60
N VAL A 105 -22.91 -7.39 6.78
CA VAL A 105 -23.35 -6.63 7.98
C VAL A 105 -22.20 -6.20 8.89
N THR A 106 -20.97 -6.65 8.64
CA THR A 106 -19.79 -6.36 9.48
C THR A 106 -19.03 -5.10 9.04
N GLY A 107 -19.54 -4.40 8.02
CA GLY A 107 -18.99 -3.15 7.51
C GLY A 107 -18.19 -3.31 6.21
N ILE A 108 -18.21 -2.23 5.42
CA ILE A 108 -17.62 -2.13 4.08
C ILE A 108 -16.53 -1.05 4.09
N ASN A 109 -15.54 -1.22 3.20
CA ASN A 109 -14.51 -0.24 2.95
C ASN A 109 -14.82 0.58 1.69
N TYR A 110 -14.98 1.88 1.87
CA TYR A 110 -15.27 2.87 0.82
C TYR A 110 -14.04 3.67 0.40
N ALA A 111 -12.89 3.46 1.05
CA ALA A 111 -11.69 4.25 0.81
C ALA A 111 -11.16 4.10 -0.63
N SER A 112 -10.50 5.14 -1.12
CA SER A 112 -9.97 5.17 -2.49
C SER A 112 -8.71 6.04 -2.57
N GLY A 113 -7.64 5.47 -3.10
CA GLY A 113 -6.39 6.18 -3.37
C GLY A 113 -6.55 7.28 -4.41
N ALA A 114 -5.60 8.22 -4.41
CA ALA A 114 -5.51 9.37 -5.31
C ALA A 114 -6.60 10.44 -5.19
N CYS A 115 -7.49 10.33 -4.19
CA CYS A 115 -8.49 11.34 -3.86
C CYS A 115 -8.27 11.94 -2.46
N GLY A 116 -8.76 13.17 -2.24
CA GLY A 116 -8.71 13.86 -0.96
C GLY A 116 -10.06 14.10 -0.29
N ILE A 117 -10.03 14.93 0.75
CA ILE A 117 -11.22 15.52 1.39
C ILE A 117 -11.92 16.45 0.40
N LEU A 118 -11.14 17.21 -0.38
CA LEU A 118 -11.68 18.14 -1.38
C LEU A 118 -12.00 17.40 -2.68
N ASN A 119 -13.10 17.80 -3.33
CA ASN A 119 -13.55 17.14 -4.57
C ASN A 119 -12.59 17.34 -5.75
N ASP A 120 -11.89 18.46 -5.79
CA ASP A 120 -10.90 18.82 -6.81
C ASP A 120 -9.54 18.15 -6.59
N THR A 121 -9.28 17.61 -5.39
CA THR A 121 -8.09 16.78 -5.12
C THR A 121 -8.25 15.41 -5.76
N ARG A 122 -7.70 15.23 -6.97
CA ARG A 122 -7.74 13.95 -7.69
C ARG A 122 -6.65 13.76 -8.73
N VAL A 123 -6.29 12.50 -9.00
CA VAL A 123 -5.57 12.07 -10.21
C VAL A 123 -6.30 10.87 -10.82
N GLY A 124 -6.82 11.05 -12.04
CA GLY A 124 -7.68 10.05 -12.68
C GLY A 124 -9.00 9.83 -11.93
N ASP A 125 -9.64 8.68 -12.15
CA ASP A 125 -10.83 8.29 -11.40
C ASP A 125 -10.45 7.86 -9.98
N CYS A 126 -11.15 8.42 -9.00
CA CYS A 126 -11.06 8.03 -7.59
C CYS A 126 -12.35 8.40 -6.86
N LEU A 127 -12.56 7.83 -5.67
CA LEU A 127 -13.72 8.15 -4.83
C LEU A 127 -13.33 9.27 -3.85
N SER A 128 -13.73 10.51 -4.14
CA SER A 128 -13.60 11.61 -3.17
C SER A 128 -14.40 11.30 -1.91
N LEU A 129 -14.10 11.95 -0.79
CA LEU A 129 -14.82 11.69 0.46
C LEU A 129 -16.35 11.82 0.31
N ASP A 130 -16.81 12.75 -0.54
CA ASP A 130 -18.22 12.89 -0.92
C ASP A 130 -18.80 11.61 -1.55
N MET A 131 -18.08 10.99 -2.48
CA MET A 131 -18.50 9.74 -3.10
C MET A 131 -18.48 8.58 -2.11
N GLN A 132 -17.52 8.56 -1.18
CA GLN A 132 -17.46 7.53 -0.14
C GLN A 132 -18.65 7.65 0.82
N VAL A 133 -19.00 8.87 1.25
CA VAL A 133 -20.21 9.15 2.04
C VAL A 133 -21.46 8.75 1.26
N LYS A 134 -21.53 9.06 -0.04
CA LYS A 134 -22.66 8.66 -0.90
C LYS A 134 -22.84 7.14 -0.97
N TYR A 135 -21.76 6.37 -1.08
CA TYR A 135 -21.85 4.91 -1.06
C TYR A 135 -22.25 4.37 0.31
N PHE A 136 -21.76 4.97 1.40
CA PHE A 136 -22.23 4.62 2.72
C PHE A 136 -23.73 4.94 2.92
N THR A 137 -24.22 6.08 2.41
CA THR A 137 -25.66 6.38 2.37
C THR A 137 -26.43 5.27 1.68
N SER A 138 -25.96 4.80 0.51
CA SER A 138 -26.58 3.65 -0.17
C SER A 138 -26.58 2.39 0.69
N THR A 139 -25.50 2.11 1.41
CA THR A 139 -25.46 0.97 2.34
C THR A 139 -26.48 1.10 3.46
N VAL A 140 -26.63 2.30 4.03
CA VAL A 140 -27.61 2.54 5.10
C VAL A 140 -29.06 2.45 4.58
N THR A 141 -29.33 2.94 3.37
CA THR A 141 -30.69 3.00 2.82
C THR A 141 -31.14 1.71 2.14
N ASN A 142 -30.22 0.98 1.51
CA ASN A 142 -30.56 -0.13 0.60
C ASN A 142 -30.04 -1.48 1.10
N ASP A 143 -28.79 -1.53 1.61
CA ASP A 143 -28.13 -2.80 1.93
C ASP A 143 -28.51 -3.31 3.34
N LEU A 144 -28.31 -2.49 4.37
CA LEU A 144 -28.58 -2.91 5.76
C LEU A 144 -30.04 -3.26 6.05
N PRO A 145 -31.05 -2.54 5.51
CA PRO A 145 -32.45 -2.90 5.74
C PRO A 145 -32.84 -4.30 5.25
N GLN A 146 -32.02 -4.97 4.44
CA GLN A 146 -32.25 -6.37 4.06
C GLN A 146 -31.99 -7.36 5.21
N HIS A 147 -31.28 -6.95 6.26
CA HIS A 147 -30.95 -7.79 7.43
C HIS A 147 -31.72 -7.44 8.69
N PHE A 148 -32.20 -6.21 8.78
CA PHE A 148 -32.88 -5.69 9.96
C PHE A 148 -34.34 -5.46 9.63
N GLN A 149 -35.23 -6.05 10.43
CA GLN A 149 -36.68 -5.97 10.18
C GLN A 149 -37.24 -4.59 10.50
N ARG A 150 -36.55 -3.83 11.37
CA ARG A 150 -37.00 -2.54 11.88
C ARG A 150 -35.92 -1.48 11.77
N LYS A 151 -36.34 -0.23 11.52
CA LYS A 151 -35.41 0.90 11.37
C LYS A 151 -34.59 1.19 12.63
N ASP A 152 -35.15 0.96 13.82
CA ASP A 152 -34.44 1.14 15.09
C ASP A 152 -33.29 0.13 15.27
N GLU A 153 -33.41 -1.08 14.70
CA GLU A 153 -32.34 -2.08 14.71
C GLU A 153 -31.15 -1.63 13.84
N VAL A 154 -31.42 -1.08 12.65
CA VAL A 154 -30.39 -0.48 11.79
C VAL A 154 -29.67 0.65 12.54
N GLN A 155 -30.43 1.57 13.15
CA GLN A 155 -29.85 2.69 13.90
C GLN A 155 -29.04 2.23 15.12
N ASN A 156 -29.51 1.21 15.84
CA ASN A 156 -28.77 0.59 16.95
C ASN A 156 -27.49 -0.11 16.47
N HIS A 157 -27.52 -0.76 15.30
CA HIS A 157 -26.34 -1.36 14.67
C HIS A 157 -25.30 -0.29 14.33
N LEU A 158 -25.71 0.77 13.62
CA LEU A 158 -24.85 1.87 13.19
C LEU A 158 -24.24 2.62 14.37
N SER A 159 -25.05 3.00 15.36
CA SER A 159 -24.57 3.72 16.56
C SER A 159 -23.57 2.93 17.41
N LYS A 160 -23.62 1.59 17.34
CA LYS A 160 -22.67 0.72 18.06
C LYS A 160 -21.39 0.42 17.26
N SER A 161 -21.39 0.67 15.94
CA SER A 161 -20.29 0.43 15.00
C SER A 161 -19.19 1.48 15.08
N ILE A 162 -18.03 1.17 14.49
CA ILE A 162 -16.87 2.07 14.38
C ILE A 162 -16.76 2.63 12.95
N TYR A 163 -16.40 3.90 12.86
CA TYR A 163 -16.17 4.62 11.62
C TYR A 163 -14.71 5.05 11.58
N LEU A 164 -13.92 4.41 10.73
CA LEU A 164 -12.51 4.71 10.57
C LEU A 164 -12.31 5.62 9.36
N LEU A 165 -11.71 6.78 9.58
CA LEU A 165 -11.38 7.75 8.55
C LEU A 165 -9.87 7.97 8.50
N SER A 166 -9.26 7.87 7.31
CA SER A 166 -7.84 8.14 7.07
C SER A 166 -7.64 8.90 5.77
N ILE A 167 -7.59 10.23 5.83
CA ILE A 167 -7.65 11.08 4.64
C ILE A 167 -6.98 12.44 4.85
N GLY A 168 -6.67 13.14 3.76
CA GLY A 168 -6.07 14.47 3.80
C GLY A 168 -4.66 14.52 3.21
N SER A 169 -3.99 13.37 3.12
CA SER A 169 -2.64 13.26 2.55
C SER A 169 -2.59 13.79 1.11
N ASN A 170 -3.58 13.41 0.31
CA ASN A 170 -3.65 13.82 -1.09
C ASN A 170 -3.98 15.31 -1.27
N ASP A 171 -4.73 15.94 -0.35
CA ASP A 171 -5.02 17.37 -0.44
C ASP A 171 -3.76 18.22 -0.32
N TYR A 172 -2.77 17.74 0.43
CA TYR A 172 -1.44 18.34 0.44
C TYR A 172 -0.61 17.95 -0.79
N ALA A 173 -0.51 16.66 -1.09
CA ALA A 173 0.39 16.15 -2.13
C ALA A 173 -0.02 16.56 -3.56
N LEU A 174 -1.30 16.47 -3.87
CA LEU A 174 -1.86 16.71 -5.21
C LEU A 174 -2.39 18.13 -5.39
N ASN A 175 -2.65 18.85 -4.29
CA ASN A 175 -3.20 20.19 -4.34
C ASN A 175 -2.23 21.22 -3.73
N TYR A 176 -2.11 21.33 -2.41
CA TYR A 176 -1.35 22.40 -1.76
C TYR A 176 0.11 22.54 -2.23
N PHE A 177 0.79 21.43 -2.51
CA PHE A 177 2.18 21.44 -2.99
C PHE A 177 2.35 21.35 -4.51
N SER A 178 1.30 20.99 -5.26
CA SER A 178 1.39 20.72 -6.70
C SER A 178 0.56 21.67 -7.56
N SER A 179 -0.45 22.31 -6.99
CA SER A 179 -1.38 23.21 -7.67
C SER A 179 -1.18 24.65 -7.18
N THR A 180 -1.53 25.62 -8.01
CA THR A 180 -1.54 27.05 -7.64
C THR A 180 -2.81 27.46 -6.88
N THR A 181 -3.87 26.65 -6.92
CA THR A 181 -5.21 26.97 -6.39
C THR A 181 -5.19 27.37 -4.91
N TYR A 182 -4.32 26.76 -4.10
CA TYR A 182 -4.26 27.00 -2.65
C TYR A 182 -2.93 27.58 -2.18
N GLN A 183 -2.05 28.01 -3.09
CA GLN A 183 -0.74 28.58 -2.72
C GLN A 183 -0.84 29.93 -2.03
N ASN A 184 -1.96 30.65 -2.21
CA ASN A 184 -2.24 31.88 -1.50
C ASN A 184 -2.62 31.67 -0.03
N LYS A 185 -2.89 30.43 0.40
CA LYS A 185 -3.18 30.10 1.80
C LYS A 185 -1.90 29.79 2.55
N THR A 186 -1.76 30.41 3.72
CA THR A 186 -0.78 29.96 4.69
C THR A 186 -1.06 28.51 5.12
N PRO A 187 -0.06 27.79 5.63
CA PRO A 187 -0.26 26.41 6.11
C PRO A 187 -1.38 26.25 7.12
N ILE A 188 -1.56 27.25 7.99
CA ILE A 188 -2.60 27.28 9.02
C ILE A 188 -3.98 27.45 8.39
N GLU A 189 -4.14 28.39 7.47
CA GLU A 189 -5.43 28.63 6.78
C GLU A 189 -5.87 27.44 5.93
N PHE A 190 -4.93 26.74 5.29
CA PHE A 190 -5.24 25.54 4.52
C PHE A 190 -5.65 24.37 5.43
N ALA A 191 -4.96 24.19 6.56
CA ALA A 191 -5.35 23.18 7.56
C ALA A 191 -6.74 23.45 8.14
N ASP A 192 -7.06 24.70 8.49
CA ASP A 192 -8.39 25.07 8.99
C ASP A 192 -9.47 24.81 7.94
N PHE A 193 -9.21 25.17 6.68
CA PHE A 193 -10.12 24.90 5.57
C PHE A 193 -10.40 23.40 5.40
N LEU A 194 -9.37 22.55 5.44
CA LEU A 194 -9.53 21.10 5.36
C LEU A 194 -10.29 20.52 6.55
N LEU A 195 -10.02 20.99 7.77
CA LEU A 195 -10.71 20.54 8.98
C LEU A 195 -12.19 20.96 8.99
N GLU A 196 -12.55 22.12 8.42
CA GLU A 196 -13.95 22.47 8.23
C GLU A 196 -14.66 21.54 7.24
N LYS A 197 -14.02 21.23 6.12
CA LYS A 197 -14.58 20.29 5.13
C LYS A 197 -14.71 18.88 5.69
N LEU A 198 -13.69 18.39 6.39
CA LEU A 198 -13.74 17.10 7.09
C LEU A 198 -14.84 17.09 8.16
N GLY A 199 -14.94 18.14 8.96
CA GLY A 199 -15.97 18.28 9.99
C GLY A 199 -17.39 18.22 9.43
N SER A 200 -17.63 18.83 8.27
CA SER A 200 -18.92 18.71 7.56
C SER A 200 -19.23 17.27 7.19
N LYS A 201 -18.26 16.53 6.64
CA LYS A 201 -18.45 15.12 6.26
C LYS A 201 -18.68 14.21 7.47
N LEU A 202 -18.03 14.47 8.59
CA LEU A 202 -18.28 13.77 9.84
C LEU A 202 -19.70 14.00 10.37
N LYS A 203 -20.25 15.22 10.19
CA LYS A 203 -21.66 15.51 10.52
C LYS A 203 -22.63 14.75 9.61
N GLU A 204 -22.35 14.69 8.31
CA GLU A 204 -23.16 13.89 7.37
C GLU A 204 -23.19 12.40 7.76
N LEU A 205 -22.05 11.83 8.16
CA LEU A 205 -22.00 10.45 8.68
C LEU A 205 -22.80 10.31 9.99
N TYR A 206 -22.74 11.30 10.88
CA TYR A 206 -23.51 11.32 12.11
C TYR A 206 -25.01 11.29 11.85
N ASP A 207 -25.48 12.07 10.87
CA ASP A 207 -26.90 12.11 10.48
C ASP A 207 -27.38 10.77 9.92
N LEU A 208 -26.46 9.97 9.35
CA LEU A 208 -26.74 8.61 8.90
C LEU A 208 -26.73 7.56 10.02
N GLY A 209 -26.34 7.92 11.25
CA GLY A 209 -26.37 7.04 12.43
C GLY A 209 -24.99 6.75 13.05
N ALA A 210 -23.91 7.31 12.49
CA ALA A 210 -22.57 7.09 13.01
C ALA A 210 -22.34 7.79 14.37
N ARG A 211 -21.73 7.09 15.32
CA ARG A 211 -21.47 7.62 16.67
C ARG A 211 -20.04 7.46 17.15
N LYS A 212 -19.28 6.45 16.71
CA LYS A 212 -17.93 6.19 17.22
C LYS A 212 -16.90 6.31 16.11
N TYR A 213 -16.07 7.33 16.17
CA TYR A 213 -15.15 7.69 15.10
C TYR A 213 -13.70 7.49 15.52
N VAL A 214 -12.90 6.96 14.61
CA VAL A 214 -11.44 7.01 14.64
C VAL A 214 -11.01 7.81 13.43
N VAL A 215 -10.39 8.97 13.65
CA VAL A 215 -10.06 9.91 12.57
C VAL A 215 -8.54 10.11 12.55
N ALA A 216 -7.94 9.79 11.41
CA ALA A 216 -6.55 10.04 11.08
C ALA A 216 -6.47 11.02 9.91
N VAL A 217 -5.52 11.95 9.97
CA VAL A 217 -5.22 12.89 8.87
C VAL A 217 -3.80 12.69 8.35
N ALA A 218 -3.35 13.54 7.43
CA ALA A 218 -2.03 13.45 6.82
C ALA A 218 -0.88 13.31 7.85
N GLY A 219 0.01 12.35 7.59
CA GLY A 219 1.28 12.18 8.32
C GLY A 219 2.41 13.05 7.75
N GLN A 220 3.66 12.66 7.99
CA GLN A 220 4.85 13.34 7.47
C GLN A 220 5.07 13.06 5.96
N LEU A 221 4.34 13.74 5.07
CA LEU A 221 4.44 13.51 3.62
C LEU A 221 5.79 13.93 3.01
N GLY A 222 6.56 14.79 3.69
CA GLY A 222 7.94 15.09 3.29
C GLY A 222 8.85 13.86 3.38
N CYS A 223 8.45 12.86 4.17
CA CYS A 223 9.19 11.63 4.37
C CYS A 223 8.69 10.54 3.41
N SER A 224 9.51 10.19 2.42
CA SER A 224 9.29 9.06 1.52
C SER A 224 10.62 8.39 1.17
N PRO A 225 10.62 7.11 0.74
CA PRO A 225 11.83 6.45 0.24
C PRO A 225 12.55 7.25 -0.86
N SER A 226 11.81 8.04 -1.65
CA SER A 226 12.34 8.85 -2.74
C SER A 226 12.87 10.23 -2.35
N LYS A 227 12.42 10.84 -1.24
CA LYS A 227 12.64 12.28 -0.97
C LYS A 227 13.22 12.61 0.42
N PHE A 228 13.66 11.60 1.18
CA PHE A 228 14.37 11.76 2.46
C PHE A 228 13.91 12.96 3.32
N CYS A 229 12.74 12.82 3.96
CA CYS A 229 12.20 13.75 4.96
C CYS A 229 12.46 15.26 4.72
N GLU A 230 11.73 15.85 3.78
CA GLU A 230 11.69 17.30 3.59
C GLU A 230 10.96 17.99 4.76
N GLU A 231 11.68 18.43 5.80
CA GLU A 231 11.05 18.99 7.02
C GLU A 231 10.21 20.24 6.76
N VAL A 232 10.62 21.08 5.81
CA VAL A 232 9.84 22.26 5.40
C VAL A 232 8.44 21.87 4.92
N LYS A 233 8.27 20.71 4.28
CA LYS A 233 6.94 20.19 3.91
C LYS A 233 6.19 19.67 5.13
N ASN A 234 6.87 18.97 6.03
CA ASN A 234 6.27 18.45 7.26
C ASN A 234 5.75 19.58 8.16
N GLU A 235 6.51 20.67 8.30
CA GLU A 235 6.10 21.87 9.04
C GLU A 235 4.83 22.51 8.47
N LYS A 236 4.65 22.49 7.15
CA LYS A 236 3.42 22.99 6.50
C LYS A 236 2.21 22.07 6.69
N ILE A 237 2.41 20.77 6.95
CA ILE A 237 1.34 19.81 7.20
C ILE A 237 0.97 19.78 8.69
N LYS A 238 1.94 20.03 9.57
CA LYS A 238 1.82 19.93 11.03
C LYS A 238 0.57 20.61 11.61
N PRO A 239 0.14 21.81 11.16
CA PRO A 239 -1.07 22.45 11.67
C PRO A 239 -2.33 21.58 11.55
N LEU A 240 -2.46 20.78 10.48
CA LEU A 240 -3.59 19.86 10.30
C LEU A 240 -3.64 18.82 11.42
N SER A 241 -2.49 18.20 11.71
CA SER A 241 -2.36 17.18 12.76
C SER A 241 -2.53 17.77 14.15
N ASP A 242 -1.97 18.95 14.42
CA ASP A 242 -2.04 19.60 15.73
C ASP A 242 -3.46 20.06 16.08
N LYS A 243 -4.22 20.53 15.08
CA LYS A 243 -5.56 21.09 15.27
C LYS A 243 -6.68 20.04 15.26
N LEU A 244 -6.45 18.86 14.67
CA LEU A 244 -7.46 17.80 14.58
C LEU A 244 -8.08 17.43 15.94
N PRO A 245 -7.31 17.17 17.03
CA PRO A 245 -7.90 16.82 18.32
C PRO A 245 -8.91 17.85 18.83
N LYS A 246 -8.59 19.14 18.70
CA LYS A 246 -9.48 20.24 19.12
C LYS A 246 -10.75 20.26 18.26
N LYS A 247 -10.62 20.15 16.93
CA LYS A 247 -11.78 20.07 16.03
C LYS A 247 -12.71 18.91 16.38
N LEU A 248 -12.16 17.74 16.70
CA LEU A 248 -12.94 16.57 17.09
C LEU A 248 -13.62 16.73 18.46
N GLN A 249 -12.96 17.38 19.42
CA GLN A 249 -13.58 17.74 20.71
C GLN A 249 -14.77 18.68 20.51
N ASP A 250 -14.62 19.70 19.66
CA ASP A 250 -15.69 20.65 19.37
C ASP A 250 -16.87 19.96 18.67
N LEU A 251 -16.60 19.01 17.75
CA LEU A 251 -17.64 18.17 17.15
C LEU A 251 -18.32 17.26 18.18
N GLN A 252 -17.57 16.64 19.08
CA GLN A 252 -18.13 15.78 20.13
C GLN A 252 -19.08 16.55 21.05
N ALA A 253 -18.76 17.80 21.37
CA ALA A 253 -19.62 18.68 22.16
C ALA A 253 -20.92 19.07 21.42
N GLN A 254 -20.88 19.14 20.09
CA GLN A 254 -22.04 19.47 19.25
C GLN A 254 -22.92 18.25 18.91
N LEU A 255 -22.33 17.05 18.92
CA LEU A 255 -22.96 15.82 18.41
C LEU A 255 -23.23 14.85 19.56
N SER A 256 -24.41 14.96 20.16
CA SER A 256 -24.82 14.19 21.33
C SER A 256 -24.66 12.67 21.14
N GLY A 257 -24.03 12.01 22.12
CA GLY A 257 -23.82 10.56 22.10
C GLY A 257 -22.76 10.10 21.10
N SER A 258 -22.03 11.02 20.46
CA SER A 258 -20.85 10.69 19.66
C SER A 258 -19.59 10.55 20.52
N SER A 259 -18.62 9.83 19.99
CA SER A 259 -17.28 9.69 20.54
C SER A 259 -16.27 9.77 19.41
N PHE A 260 -15.25 10.60 19.57
CA PHE A 260 -14.19 10.79 18.59
C PHE A 260 -12.83 10.46 19.18
N ILE A 261 -12.04 9.68 18.44
CA ILE A 261 -10.64 9.40 18.72
C ILE A 261 -9.81 9.95 17.57
N SER A 262 -8.85 10.82 17.90
CA SER A 262 -7.82 11.25 16.96
C SER A 262 -6.69 10.23 16.93
N SER A 263 -6.39 9.68 15.75
CA SER A 263 -5.14 9.00 15.49
C SER A 263 -4.12 10.02 14.99
N ASN A 264 -2.89 9.96 15.50
CA ASN A 264 -1.84 10.92 15.18
C ASN A 264 -0.71 10.25 14.37
N PRO A 265 -0.92 9.97 13.08
CA PRO A 265 0.10 9.36 12.24
C PRO A 265 1.33 10.25 12.07
N PHE A 266 1.19 11.59 12.19
CA PHE A 266 2.32 12.51 12.11
C PHE A 266 3.33 12.27 13.24
N ASN A 267 2.87 12.25 14.50
CA ASN A 267 3.72 11.98 15.65
C ASN A 267 4.15 10.52 15.71
N PHE A 268 3.27 9.57 15.41
CA PHE A 268 3.63 8.15 15.38
C PHE A 268 4.76 7.89 14.38
N PHE A 269 4.71 8.49 13.20
CA PHE A 269 5.81 8.42 12.24
C PHE A 269 7.09 9.04 12.79
N ASN A 270 7.01 10.18 13.48
CA ASN A 270 8.16 10.83 14.11
C ASN A 270 8.82 9.93 15.17
N GLU A 271 8.02 9.22 15.97
CA GLU A 271 8.53 8.27 16.96
C GLU A 271 9.29 7.10 16.30
N ILE A 272 8.73 6.52 15.23
CA ILE A 272 9.42 5.45 14.50
C ILE A 272 10.70 5.99 13.85
N LYS A 273 10.66 7.18 13.26
CA LYS A 273 11.83 7.81 12.66
C LYS A 273 12.98 8.01 13.65
N ASN A 274 12.65 8.43 14.87
CA ASN A 274 13.65 8.74 15.90
C ASN A 274 14.15 7.49 16.66
N ALA A 275 13.37 6.41 16.68
CA ALA A 275 13.73 5.16 17.36
C ALA A 275 13.26 3.91 16.59
N PRO A 276 13.72 3.68 15.35
CA PRO A 276 13.17 2.63 14.48
C PRO A 276 13.33 1.22 15.05
N GLU A 277 14.41 0.96 15.76
CA GLU A 277 14.70 -0.33 16.39
C GLU A 277 13.68 -0.70 17.47
N LYS A 278 13.13 0.29 18.20
CA LYS A 278 12.06 0.08 19.20
C LYS A 278 10.79 -0.50 18.58
N TYR A 279 10.55 -0.21 17.30
CA TYR A 279 9.40 -0.69 16.54
C TYR A 279 9.77 -1.86 15.61
N GLY A 280 10.97 -2.45 15.78
CA GLY A 280 11.42 -3.62 15.02
C GLY A 280 11.95 -3.30 13.61
N TYR A 281 12.11 -2.02 13.25
CA TYR A 281 12.70 -1.64 11.97
C TYR A 281 14.21 -1.66 12.06
N ARG A 282 14.86 -2.46 11.20
CA ARG A 282 16.32 -2.40 10.98
C ARG A 282 16.72 -1.29 10.00
N VAL A 283 15.81 -0.95 9.10
CA VAL A 283 15.98 0.07 8.07
C VAL A 283 14.66 0.84 7.95
N PHE A 284 14.67 2.14 8.28
CA PHE A 284 13.46 2.97 8.27
C PHE A 284 13.24 3.62 6.90
N PHE A 285 14.26 4.32 6.42
CA PHE A 285 14.44 4.60 5.01
C PHE A 285 15.66 3.82 4.56
N THR A 286 15.53 3.02 3.50
CA THR A 286 16.71 2.60 2.77
C THR A 286 17.37 3.88 2.30
N ARG A 287 18.41 4.32 3.01
CA ARG A 287 19.55 4.84 2.29
C ARG A 287 19.95 3.69 1.37
N VAL A 288 19.46 3.70 0.14
CA VAL A 288 20.40 3.37 -0.93
C VAL A 288 21.35 4.56 -0.92
N ASP A 289 22.27 4.55 0.04
CA ASP A 289 23.36 5.50 0.10
C ASP A 289 24.25 5.10 -1.08
N CYS A 290 23.87 5.50 -2.30
CA CYS A 290 24.81 5.52 -3.41
C CYS A 290 26.03 6.41 -3.09
N LYS A 291 26.03 7.09 -1.93
CA LYS A 291 27.14 7.89 -1.40
C LYS A 291 28.11 7.10 -0.52
N LYS A 292 27.75 5.92 0.01
CA LYS A 292 28.71 5.09 0.76
C LYS A 292 28.74 3.69 0.19
N SER A 293 29.35 3.59 -0.98
CA SER A 293 29.72 2.28 -1.52
C SER A 293 30.59 1.54 -0.52
N LEU A 294 30.29 0.27 -0.28
CA LEU A 294 31.09 -0.60 0.61
C LEU A 294 32.47 -0.90 0.01
N VAL A 295 32.60 -0.76 -1.32
CA VAL A 295 33.83 -0.92 -2.10
C VAL A 295 33.89 0.13 -3.22
N PRO A 296 35.06 0.58 -3.69
CA PRO A 296 35.14 1.65 -4.69
C PRO A 296 34.60 1.25 -6.08
N ALA A 297 34.72 -0.02 -6.46
CA ALA A 297 34.26 -0.53 -7.75
C ALA A 297 34.00 -2.04 -7.72
N MET A 298 33.22 -2.53 -8.68
CA MET A 298 33.00 -3.97 -8.92
C MET A 298 33.17 -4.31 -10.40
N TYR A 299 34.14 -5.18 -10.71
CA TYR A 299 34.38 -5.69 -12.06
C TYR A 299 33.84 -7.09 -12.19
N VAL A 300 33.05 -7.34 -13.23
CA VAL A 300 32.27 -8.58 -13.37
C VAL A 300 32.82 -9.37 -14.55
N PHE A 301 33.15 -10.64 -14.32
CA PHE A 301 33.57 -11.60 -15.33
C PHE A 301 32.73 -12.87 -15.16
N GLY A 302 32.39 -13.54 -16.24
CA GLY A 302 31.60 -14.77 -16.19
C GLY A 302 30.78 -15.01 -17.45
N ASP A 303 29.81 -15.93 -17.31
CA ASP A 303 28.90 -16.32 -18.38
C ASP A 303 27.58 -15.51 -18.36
N SER A 304 26.57 -16.03 -19.04
CA SER A 304 25.21 -15.47 -19.14
C SER A 304 24.54 -15.13 -17.81
N SER A 305 24.90 -15.81 -16.72
CA SER A 305 24.32 -15.62 -15.38
C SER A 305 24.66 -14.25 -14.77
N VAL A 306 25.70 -13.59 -15.28
CA VAL A 306 26.17 -12.28 -14.83
C VAL A 306 26.40 -11.28 -15.97
N ASP A 307 26.13 -11.64 -17.24
CA ASP A 307 26.25 -10.72 -18.38
C ASP A 307 25.17 -9.62 -18.34
N SER A 308 25.63 -8.36 -18.40
CA SER A 308 24.77 -7.17 -18.40
C SER A 308 24.49 -6.60 -19.79
N GLY A 309 24.88 -7.29 -20.87
CA GLY A 309 24.56 -6.93 -22.25
C GLY A 309 25.74 -6.91 -23.23
N ASN A 310 26.89 -7.50 -22.92
CA ASN A 310 28.02 -7.57 -23.84
C ASN A 310 27.66 -8.36 -25.10
N ASN A 311 26.94 -9.47 -24.93
CA ASN A 311 26.54 -10.32 -26.04
C ASN A 311 25.69 -9.63 -27.10
N ASN A 312 24.96 -8.57 -26.75
CA ASN A 312 24.22 -7.77 -27.73
C ASN A 312 25.12 -7.09 -28.76
N ASN A 313 26.40 -6.89 -28.45
CA ASN A 313 27.38 -6.24 -29.30
C ASN A 313 28.34 -7.22 -30.00
N LEU A 314 28.18 -8.53 -29.79
CA LEU A 314 28.99 -9.58 -30.41
C LEU A 314 28.29 -10.24 -31.60
N ASN A 315 29.01 -10.78 -32.57
CA ASN A 315 28.39 -11.60 -33.64
C ASN A 315 28.10 -13.02 -33.11
N THR A 316 26.95 -13.20 -32.45
CA THR A 316 26.54 -14.45 -31.79
C THR A 316 25.02 -14.62 -31.79
N MET A 317 24.55 -15.86 -31.73
CA MET A 317 23.13 -16.19 -31.52
C MET A 317 22.69 -16.01 -30.07
N ALA A 318 23.63 -16.07 -29.11
CA ALA A 318 23.32 -15.92 -27.69
C ALA A 318 23.12 -14.45 -27.35
N LYS A 319 21.96 -13.87 -27.70
CA LYS A 319 21.63 -12.47 -27.45
C LYS A 319 20.67 -12.33 -26.28
N GLY A 320 20.94 -11.39 -25.38
CA GLY A 320 20.06 -11.03 -24.28
C GLY A 320 19.05 -9.93 -24.65
N ASN A 321 18.78 -9.73 -25.94
CA ASN A 321 17.92 -8.65 -26.47
C ASN A 321 16.52 -9.13 -26.90
N ILE A 322 16.16 -10.39 -26.63
CA ILE A 322 14.87 -10.98 -26.98
C ILE A 322 13.95 -11.06 -25.77
N TYR A 323 12.64 -11.00 -26.00
CA TYR A 323 11.65 -11.22 -24.95
C TYR A 323 11.81 -12.62 -24.34
N PRO A 324 11.71 -12.81 -23.00
CA PRO A 324 11.30 -11.85 -21.96
C PRO A 324 12.46 -11.09 -21.27
N TYR A 325 13.67 -11.12 -21.81
CA TYR A 325 14.84 -10.55 -21.15
C TYR A 325 14.73 -9.04 -20.92
N GLY A 326 14.99 -8.60 -19.69
CA GLY A 326 14.95 -7.21 -19.25
C GLY A 326 13.55 -6.60 -19.06
N ILE A 327 12.47 -7.39 -19.15
CA ILE A 327 11.09 -6.90 -19.00
C ILE A 327 10.84 -6.10 -17.71
N ASP A 328 11.54 -6.41 -16.62
CA ASP A 328 11.43 -5.71 -15.33
C ASP A 328 12.13 -4.32 -15.33
N PHE A 329 12.92 -4.01 -16.37
CA PHE A 329 13.52 -2.69 -16.61
C PHE A 329 12.65 -1.84 -17.55
N ASN A 330 11.44 -1.52 -17.10
CA ASN A 330 10.47 -0.70 -17.86
C ASN A 330 10.12 -1.30 -19.23
N ASN A 331 9.94 -2.62 -19.31
CA ASN A 331 9.57 -3.34 -20.52
C ASN A 331 10.58 -3.17 -21.68
N LYS A 332 11.85 -2.89 -21.36
CA LYS A 332 12.95 -2.76 -22.33
C LYS A 332 14.00 -3.80 -22.09
N SER A 333 14.40 -4.48 -23.16
CA SER A 333 15.51 -5.41 -23.06
C SER A 333 16.83 -4.70 -22.78
N THR A 334 17.56 -5.15 -21.76
CA THR A 334 18.82 -4.55 -21.31
C THR A 334 20.05 -5.38 -21.67
N GLY A 335 19.87 -6.53 -22.34
CA GLY A 335 20.97 -7.45 -22.66
C GLY A 335 21.30 -8.49 -21.59
N ARG A 336 20.59 -8.47 -20.46
CA ARG A 336 20.71 -9.47 -19.38
C ARG A 336 19.93 -10.73 -19.73
N PHE A 337 20.47 -11.92 -19.49
CA PHE A 337 19.78 -13.21 -19.72
C PHE A 337 18.74 -13.56 -18.63
N THR A 338 17.98 -12.56 -18.18
CA THR A 338 16.95 -12.67 -17.15
C THR A 338 15.89 -11.58 -17.36
N ASN A 339 14.70 -11.75 -16.79
CA ASN A 339 13.63 -10.76 -16.83
C ASN A 339 14.05 -9.42 -16.18
N GLY A 340 14.98 -9.45 -15.22
CA GLY A 340 15.39 -8.28 -14.45
C GLY A 340 16.87 -8.27 -14.13
N LYS A 341 17.22 -8.09 -12.86
CA LYS A 341 18.60 -8.02 -12.38
C LYS A 341 19.28 -9.39 -12.41
N THR A 342 20.53 -9.44 -12.87
CA THR A 342 21.43 -10.61 -12.74
C THR A 342 21.94 -10.75 -11.31
N PHE A 343 22.62 -11.85 -11.02
CA PHE A 343 23.27 -12.04 -9.71
C PHE A 343 24.29 -10.93 -9.40
N ALA A 344 25.07 -10.52 -10.41
CA ALA A 344 26.02 -9.41 -10.28
C ALA A 344 25.31 -8.08 -9.97
N ASP A 345 24.16 -7.80 -10.60
CA ASP A 345 23.40 -6.59 -10.30
C ASP A 345 22.88 -6.55 -8.86
N LEU A 346 22.44 -7.70 -8.32
CA LEU A 346 22.01 -7.80 -6.93
C LEU A 346 23.15 -7.54 -5.95
N ILE A 347 24.36 -8.01 -6.27
CA ILE A 347 25.56 -7.72 -5.50
C ILE A 347 25.91 -6.23 -5.59
N ALA A 348 25.92 -5.63 -6.78
CA ALA A 348 26.19 -4.19 -6.95
C ALA A 348 25.24 -3.33 -6.11
N VAL A 349 23.93 -3.64 -6.16
CA VAL A 349 22.91 -2.96 -5.33
C VAL A 349 23.22 -3.11 -3.83
N LYS A 350 23.61 -4.31 -3.40
CA LYS A 350 23.95 -4.57 -1.99
C LYS A 350 25.26 -3.89 -1.55
N LEU A 351 26.19 -3.69 -2.47
CA LEU A 351 27.45 -2.96 -2.26
C LEU A 351 27.27 -1.43 -2.32
N GLY A 352 26.11 -0.93 -2.70
CA GLY A 352 25.87 0.52 -2.88
C GLY A 352 26.49 1.07 -4.18
N LEU A 353 26.75 0.21 -5.17
CA LEU A 353 27.26 0.57 -6.48
C LEU A 353 26.12 0.70 -7.52
N PRO A 354 26.30 1.53 -8.56
CA PRO A 354 25.44 1.47 -9.74
C PRO A 354 25.58 0.11 -10.44
N LEU A 355 24.60 -0.25 -11.26
CA LEU A 355 24.68 -1.46 -12.08
C LEU A 355 25.84 -1.32 -13.08
N SER A 356 26.75 -2.29 -13.10
CA SER A 356 27.89 -2.29 -14.01
C SER A 356 27.41 -2.36 -15.46
N PRO A 357 27.78 -1.40 -16.33
CA PRO A 357 27.42 -1.45 -17.74
C PRO A 357 28.25 -2.52 -18.47
N PRO A 358 27.75 -3.06 -19.60
CA PRO A 358 28.53 -3.97 -20.43
C PRO A 358 29.68 -3.25 -21.13
N TYR A 359 30.90 -3.76 -21.02
CA TYR A 359 32.10 -3.20 -21.65
C TYR A 359 31.94 -2.90 -23.15
N LEU A 360 31.34 -3.82 -23.88
CA LEU A 360 31.10 -3.68 -25.32
C LEU A 360 29.91 -2.77 -25.65
N GLY A 361 29.05 -2.45 -24.67
CA GLY A 361 27.95 -1.50 -24.83
C GLY A 361 28.29 -0.06 -24.42
N VAL A 362 29.48 0.16 -23.84
CA VAL A 362 30.00 1.51 -23.56
C VAL A 362 30.97 1.90 -24.68
N SER A 363 30.75 3.07 -25.27
CA SER A 363 31.62 3.60 -26.31
C SER A 363 33.04 3.79 -25.79
N GLU A 364 34.05 3.58 -26.64
CA GLU A 364 35.45 3.66 -26.24
C GLU A 364 35.81 5.02 -25.61
N TYR A 365 35.24 6.10 -26.14
CA TYR A 365 35.38 7.46 -25.63
C TYR A 365 34.69 7.73 -24.29
N GLU A 366 33.82 6.84 -23.82
CA GLU A 366 33.11 7.01 -22.54
C GLU A 366 33.58 6.04 -21.46
N ARG A 367 34.36 5.02 -21.82
CA ARG A 367 34.85 4.01 -20.86
C ARG A 367 35.62 4.63 -19.69
N TYR A 368 36.38 5.70 -19.91
CA TYR A 368 37.13 6.39 -18.85
C TYR A 368 36.23 7.01 -17.77
N LYS A 369 34.94 7.25 -18.07
CA LYS A 369 33.95 7.79 -17.12
C LYS A 369 33.40 6.71 -16.19
N VAL A 370 33.60 5.43 -16.51
CA VAL A 370 33.08 4.29 -15.75
C VAL A 370 34.06 3.95 -14.62
N VAL A 371 33.97 4.68 -13.52
CA VAL A 371 34.89 4.56 -12.37
C VAL A 371 34.41 3.60 -11.28
N THR A 372 33.14 3.18 -11.33
CA THR A 372 32.50 2.32 -10.31
C THR A 372 32.47 0.84 -10.69
N GLY A 373 33.08 0.49 -11.83
CA GLY A 373 33.19 -0.89 -12.31
C GLY A 373 32.42 -1.18 -13.59
N ILE A 374 32.90 -2.14 -14.36
CA ILE A 374 32.39 -2.50 -15.70
C ILE A 374 32.25 -4.03 -15.81
N ASN A 375 31.31 -4.46 -16.65
CA ASN A 375 31.00 -5.87 -16.83
C ASN A 375 31.66 -6.41 -18.11
N TYR A 376 32.46 -7.45 -17.98
CA TYR A 376 33.16 -8.17 -19.04
C TYR A 376 32.57 -9.57 -19.30
N ALA A 377 31.52 -9.96 -18.58
CA ALA A 377 30.90 -11.27 -18.75
C ALA A 377 30.29 -11.39 -20.15
N SER A 378 30.24 -12.62 -20.66
CA SER A 378 29.72 -12.91 -21.99
C SER A 378 28.93 -14.21 -21.96
N GLY A 379 27.67 -14.15 -22.38
CA GLY A 379 26.83 -15.34 -22.56
C GLY A 379 27.41 -16.34 -23.57
N ALA A 380 27.15 -17.63 -23.35
CA ALA A 380 27.66 -18.73 -24.17
C ALA A 380 29.21 -18.81 -24.25
N CYS A 381 29.92 -18.27 -23.26
CA CYS A 381 31.32 -18.58 -23.01
C CYS A 381 31.46 -19.71 -21.98
N GLY A 382 32.67 -20.26 -21.86
CA GLY A 382 33.01 -21.26 -20.86
C GLY A 382 34.51 -21.22 -20.57
N ILE A 383 34.97 -22.09 -19.66
CA ILE A 383 36.37 -22.10 -19.20
C ILE A 383 37.32 -22.53 -20.31
N LEU A 384 36.88 -23.43 -21.19
CA LEU A 384 37.70 -23.92 -22.31
C LEU A 384 37.53 -23.03 -23.53
N ASN A 385 38.63 -22.74 -24.23
CA ASN A 385 38.61 -21.98 -25.49
C ASN A 385 37.70 -22.60 -26.56
N ASP A 386 37.48 -23.92 -26.49
CA ASP A 386 36.66 -24.67 -27.43
C ASP A 386 35.16 -24.68 -27.06
N THR A 387 34.76 -24.05 -25.95
CA THR A 387 33.34 -23.95 -25.53
C THR A 387 32.51 -23.07 -26.49
N ARG A 388 33.15 -22.40 -27.46
CA ARG A 388 32.47 -21.63 -28.51
C ARG A 388 31.72 -22.56 -29.47
N VAL A 389 30.41 -22.34 -29.62
CA VAL A 389 29.66 -22.88 -30.76
C VAL A 389 30.01 -22.06 -32.00
N VAL A 390 31.08 -22.44 -32.69
CA VAL A 390 31.34 -21.95 -34.05
C VAL A 390 30.41 -22.72 -34.98
N ARG A 391 29.31 -22.12 -35.42
CA ARG A 391 28.77 -22.52 -36.73
C ARG A 391 29.82 -22.09 -37.75
N ARG A 392 30.63 -23.04 -38.20
CA ARG A 392 31.28 -22.91 -39.51
C ARG A 392 30.11 -22.89 -40.51
N ASN A 393 29.97 -21.79 -41.25
CA ASN A 393 29.09 -21.76 -42.42
C ASN A 393 29.48 -22.87 -43.39
#